data_AF-A0A1N6L7S6-F1
#
_entry.id   AF-A0A1N6L7S6-F1
#
_cell.length_a   1.000
_cell.length_b   1.000
_cell.length_c   1.000
_cell.angle_alpha   90.00
_cell.angle_beta   90.00
_cell.angle_gamma   90.00
#
_symmetry.space_group_name_H-M   'P 1'
#
loop_
_entity.id
_entity.type
_entity.pdbx_description
1 polymer ?
#
loop_
_entity_poly.entity_id
_entity_poly.type
_entity_poly.pdbx_seq_one_letter_code
_entity_poly.pdbx_strand_id
1 'polypeptide(L)'
;MQIRGIVQTATLEETPPGSGAIEMILRVQGVGAGQPRRLIIPYSLLLEDESLDPDLISGRGFEAEIEPVEQRWVVARIAFASRVLRQPE
;
A
#
# COMPACT_ATOMS: atom_id res chain seq x y z
N MET A 1 9.20 8.49 -5.99
CA MET A 1 9.27 9.25 -4.70
C MET A 1 9.30 8.26 -3.56
N GLN A 2 10.16 8.45 -2.55
CA GLN A 2 10.20 7.56 -1.37
C GLN A 2 9.40 8.13 -0.21
N ILE A 3 8.57 7.27 0.38
CA ILE A 3 7.74 7.61 1.55
C ILE A 3 7.86 6.52 2.62
N ARG A 4 7.66 6.92 3.87
CA ARG A 4 7.62 6.03 5.03
C ARG A 4 6.40 6.35 5.85
N GLY A 5 5.81 5.34 6.46
CA GLY A 5 4.63 5.53 7.28
C GLY A 5 4.18 4.24 7.95
N ILE A 6 2.92 4.24 8.35
CA ILE A 6 2.26 3.08 8.95
C ILE A 6 1.06 2.73 8.09
N VAL A 7 0.90 1.44 7.79
CA VAL A 7 -0.31 0.93 7.14
C VAL A 7 -1.47 1.05 8.11
N GLN A 8 -2.50 1.79 7.74
CA GLN A 8 -3.74 1.90 8.50
C GLN A 8 -4.67 0.74 8.15
N THR A 9 -4.94 0.54 6.86
CA THR A 9 -5.76 -0.56 6.34
C THR A 9 -5.22 -1.00 4.98
N ALA A 10 -5.45 -2.26 4.63
CA ALA A 10 -5.18 -2.82 3.32
C ALA A 10 -6.44 -3.52 2.80
N THR A 11 -6.88 -3.22 1.58
CA THR A 11 -8.05 -3.84 0.96
C THR A 11 -7.75 -4.25 -0.48
N LEU A 12 -8.23 -5.43 -0.90
CA LEU A 12 -8.18 -5.85 -2.30
C LEU A 12 -9.44 -5.37 -3.00
N GLU A 13 -9.27 -4.59 -4.05
CA GLU A 13 -10.36 -3.98 -4.81
C GLU A 13 -10.05 -4.03 -6.30
N GLU A 14 -11.07 -4.21 -7.12
CA GLU A 14 -10.93 -4.04 -8.56
C GLU A 14 -10.75 -2.56 -8.88
N THR A 15 -9.57 -2.17 -9.39
CA THR A 15 -9.26 -0.77 -9.68
C THR A 15 -8.48 -0.64 -11.00
N PRO A 16 -8.99 0.15 -11.98
CA PRO A 16 -10.29 0.82 -11.98
C PRO A 16 -11.48 -0.19 -12.08
N PRO A 17 -12.68 0.17 -11.63
CA PRO A 17 -13.85 -0.71 -11.68
C PRO A 17 -14.17 -1.17 -13.11
N GLY A 18 -14.44 -2.47 -13.29
CA GLY A 18 -14.73 -3.06 -14.60
C GLY A 18 -13.48 -3.42 -15.42
N SER A 19 -12.28 -3.31 -14.84
CA SER A 19 -11.01 -3.70 -15.49
C SER A 19 -10.69 -5.20 -15.37
N GLY A 20 -11.31 -5.90 -14.43
CA GLY A 20 -10.96 -7.26 -14.03
C GLY A 20 -9.63 -7.38 -13.27
N ALA A 21 -8.93 -6.27 -13.02
CA ALA A 21 -7.64 -6.24 -12.33
C ALA A 21 -7.85 -5.93 -10.84
N ILE A 22 -7.52 -6.90 -9.98
CA ILE A 22 -7.54 -6.72 -8.52
C ILE A 22 -6.24 -6.06 -8.09
N GLU A 23 -6.33 -4.84 -7.57
CA GLU A 23 -5.21 -4.11 -6.97
C GLU A 23 -5.38 -4.08 -5.44
N MET A 24 -4.30 -3.89 -4.69
CA MET A 24 -4.39 -3.66 -3.25
C MET A 24 -4.32 -2.17 -2.95
N ILE A 25 -5.30 -1.68 -2.21
CA ILE A 25 -5.40 -0.29 -1.76
C ILE A 25 -4.89 -0.20 -0.33
N LEU A 26 -3.78 0.52 -0.13
CA LEU A 26 -3.28 0.84 1.19
C LEU A 26 -3.73 2.21 1.63
N ARG A 27 -4.36 2.30 2.79
CA ARG A 27 -4.49 3.56 3.53
C ARG A 27 -3.31 3.70 4.46
N VAL A 28 -2.66 4.85 4.43
CA VAL A 28 -1.40 5.08 5.16
C VAL A 28 -1.47 6.34 6.01
N GLN A 29 -0.78 6.31 7.15
CA GLN A 29 -0.69 7.41 8.10
C GLN A 29 0.77 7.68 8.47
N GLY A 30 1.03 8.86 9.05
CA GLY A 30 2.39 9.29 9.40
C GLY A 30 3.26 9.66 8.20
N VAL A 31 2.67 9.74 7.00
CA VAL A 31 3.30 10.28 5.79
C VAL A 31 3.37 11.81 5.90
N GLY A 32 4.42 12.42 5.33
CA GLY A 32 4.70 13.86 5.46
C GLY A 32 3.57 14.76 4.92
N ALA A 33 3.61 16.06 5.23
CA ALA A 33 2.62 17.02 4.73
C ALA A 33 2.57 17.00 3.18
N GLY A 34 1.35 16.89 2.62
CA GLY A 34 1.15 16.81 1.17
C GLY A 34 1.42 15.44 0.53
N GLN A 35 1.79 14.42 1.31
CA GLN A 35 1.99 13.06 0.81
C GLN A 35 0.67 12.29 0.71
N PRO A 36 0.60 11.29 -0.20
CA PRO A 36 -0.60 10.51 -0.40
C PRO A 36 -0.95 9.65 0.80
N ARG A 37 -2.23 9.69 1.18
CA ARG A 37 -2.81 8.82 2.22
C ARG A 37 -3.38 7.51 1.67
N ARG A 38 -3.41 7.38 0.35
CA ARG A 38 -3.89 6.20 -0.36
C ARG A 38 -2.85 5.81 -1.39
N LEU A 39 -2.38 4.57 -1.33
CA LEU A 39 -1.45 3.98 -2.27
C LEU A 39 -2.12 2.79 -2.96
N ILE A 40 -1.71 2.53 -4.18
CA ILE A 40 -2.18 1.41 -4.99
C ILE A 40 -1.00 0.49 -5.23
N ILE A 41 -1.15 -0.76 -4.83
CA ILE A 41 -0.21 -1.82 -5.13
C ILE A 41 -0.76 -2.60 -6.33
N PRO A 42 -0.04 -2.60 -7.46
CA PRO A 42 -0.43 -3.34 -8.65
C PRO A 42 -0.52 -4.84 -8.40
N TYR A 43 -1.42 -5.50 -9.12
CA TYR A 43 -1.57 -6.96 -9.07
C TYR A 43 -0.26 -7.73 -9.32
N SER A 44 0.57 -7.25 -10.25
CA SER A 44 1.87 -7.88 -10.55
C SER A 44 2.77 -7.93 -9.31
N LEU A 45 2.79 -6.87 -8.49
CA LEU A 45 3.59 -6.84 -7.28
C LEU A 45 3.04 -7.83 -6.23
N LEU A 46 1.71 -7.95 -6.12
CA LEU A 46 1.06 -8.92 -5.23
C LEU A 46 1.41 -10.37 -5.58
N LEU A 47 1.63 -10.66 -6.86
CA LEU A 47 2.04 -11.99 -7.32
C LEU A 47 3.52 -12.29 -7.05
N GLU A 48 4.35 -11.26 -6.97
CA GLU A 48 5.80 -11.38 -6.79
C GLU A 48 6.23 -11.45 -5.32
N ASP A 49 5.44 -10.86 -4.40
CA ASP A 49 5.78 -10.73 -2.99
C ASP A 49 4.65 -11.19 -2.07
N GLU A 50 4.80 -12.40 -1.52
CA GLU A 50 3.87 -13.02 -0.56
C GLU A 50 3.73 -12.24 0.75
N SER A 51 4.64 -11.31 1.05
CA SER A 51 4.52 -10.44 2.24
C SER A 51 3.45 -9.35 2.09
N LEU A 52 2.91 -9.16 0.88
CA LEU A 52 1.83 -8.22 0.55
C LEU A 52 0.45 -8.81 0.84
N ASP A 53 0.30 -9.48 1.97
CA ASP A 53 -0.97 -9.98 2.45
C ASP A 53 -1.72 -8.88 3.24
N PRO A 54 -2.92 -8.46 2.81
CA PRO A 54 -3.68 -7.39 3.46
C PRO A 54 -3.98 -7.65 4.95
N ASP A 55 -4.15 -8.91 5.33
CA ASP A 55 -4.48 -9.32 6.70
C ASP A 55 -3.24 -9.25 7.62
N LEU A 56 -2.04 -9.34 7.04
CA LEU A 56 -0.78 -9.38 7.80
C LEU A 56 -0.09 -8.04 7.93
N ILE A 57 -0.34 -7.10 7.02
CA ILE A 57 0.42 -5.83 6.92
C ILE A 57 -0.23 -4.66 7.66
N SER A 58 -1.50 -4.77 8.03
CA SER A 58 -2.20 -3.74 8.79
C SER A 58 -1.46 -3.42 10.11
N GLY A 59 -1.25 -2.12 10.36
CA GLY A 59 -0.51 -1.65 11.53
C GLY A 59 1.01 -1.76 11.43
N ARG A 60 1.58 -2.30 10.34
CA ARG A 60 3.05 -2.33 10.15
C ARG A 60 3.60 -0.99 9.69
N GLY A 61 4.84 -0.71 10.08
CA GLY A 61 5.62 0.33 9.44
C GLY A 61 6.01 -0.09 8.03
N PHE A 62 6.05 0.84 7.09
CA PHE A 62 6.47 0.57 5.71
C PHE A 62 7.41 1.66 5.19
N GLU A 63 8.17 1.28 4.18
CA GLU A 63 8.89 2.17 3.28
C GLU A 63 8.52 1.79 1.85
N ALA A 64 8.11 2.76 1.04
CA ALA A 64 7.67 2.53 -0.32
C ALA A 64 8.26 3.56 -1.29
N GLU A 65 8.57 3.07 -2.49
CA GLU A 65 8.77 3.90 -3.66
C GLU A 65 7.47 3.97 -4.45
N ILE A 66 7.01 5.20 -4.69
CA ILE A 66 5.74 5.50 -5.31
C ILE A 66 5.88 6.45 -6.49
N GLU A 67 5.01 6.28 -7.46
CA GLU A 67 4.95 7.07 -8.68
C GLU A 67 3.53 7.60 -8.90
N PRO A 68 3.38 8.88 -9.28
CA PRO A 68 2.08 9.40 -9.69
C PRO A 68 1.75 8.89 -11.10
N VAL A 69 0.68 8.10 -11.21
CA VAL A 69 0.14 7.64 -12.50
C VAL A 69 -1.25 8.24 -12.66
N GLU A 70 -1.36 9.20 -13.59
CA GLU A 70 -2.54 10.05 -13.78
C GLU A 70 -2.93 10.80 -12.49
N GLN A 71 -3.82 10.22 -11.69
CA GLN A 71 -4.34 10.75 -10.42
C GLN A 71 -4.19 9.74 -9.26
N ARG A 72 -3.45 8.66 -9.49
CA ARG A 72 -3.24 7.56 -8.54
C ARG A 72 -1.77 7.53 -8.09
N TRP A 73 -1.54 7.07 -6.88
CA TRP A 73 -0.20 6.85 -6.35
C TRP A 73 0.09 5.37 -6.37
N VAL A 74 0.87 4.94 -7.36
CA VAL A 74 1.15 3.54 -7.61
C VAL A 74 2.49 3.18 -6.96
N VAL A 75 2.51 2.05 -6.26
CA VAL A 75 3.70 1.51 -5.61
C VAL A 75 4.53 0.77 -6.65
N ALA A 76 5.77 1.22 -6.84
CA ALA A 76 6.77 0.52 -7.63
C ALA A 76 7.53 -0.51 -6.78
N ARG A 77 7.76 -0.19 -5.50
CA ARG A 77 8.40 -1.08 -4.53
C ARG A 77 7.93 -0.76 -3.12
N ILE A 78 7.79 -1.77 -2.27
CA ILE A 78 7.46 -1.60 -0.85
C ILE A 78 8.21 -2.62 0.00
N ALA A 79 8.50 -2.25 1.24
CA ALA A 79 9.00 -3.15 2.27
C ALA A 79 8.31 -2.84 3.60
N PHE A 80 8.00 -3.87 4.37
CA PHE A 80 7.39 -3.75 5.69
C PHE A 80 8.39 -4.03 6.80
N ALA A 81 8.22 -3.34 7.92
CA ALA A 81 8.89 -3.69 9.16
C ALA A 81 8.44 -5.08 9.64
N SER A 82 9.35 -5.81 10.28
CA SER A 82 9.06 -7.15 10.82
C SER A 82 8.04 -7.16 11.95
N ARG A 83 7.83 -6.03 12.63
CA ARG A 83 6.89 -5.88 13.74
C ARG A 83 5.69 -5.01 13.39
N VAL A 84 4.53 -5.37 13.93
CA VAL A 84 3.32 -4.54 13.91
C VAL A 84 3.48 -3.41 14.94
N LEU A 85 3.20 -2.17 14.52
CA LEU A 85 3.31 -0.96 15.35
C LEU A 85 1.97 -0.51 15.94
N ARG A 86 0.84 -0.96 15.36
CA ARG A 86 -0.53 -0.69 15.84
C ARG A 86 -1.36 -1.95 15.73
N GLN A 87 -2.08 -2.34 16.78
CA GLN A 87 -3.03 -3.46 16.68
C GLN A 87 -4.23 -3.01 15.82
N PRO A 88 -4.70 -3.85 14.87
CA PRO A 88 -5.94 -3.58 14.15
C PRO A 88 -7.10 -3.55 15.15
N GLU A 89 -7.95 -2.51 15.06
CA GLU A 89 -9.19 -2.37 15.85
C GLU A 89 -10.34 -3.16 15.24
#